data_AF-A0A2N1M2Q3-F1
#
_entry.id   AF-A0A2N1M2Q3-F1
#
_cell.length_a   1.000
_cell.length_b   1.000
_cell.length_c   1.000
_cell.angle_alpha   90.00
_cell.angle_beta   90.00
_cell.angle_gamma   90.00
#
_symmetry.space_group_name_H-M   'P 1'
#
loop_
_entity.id
_entity.type
_entity.pdbx_description
1 polymer ?
#
loop_
_entity_poly.entity_id
_entity_poly.type
_entity_poly.pdbx_seq_one_letter_code
_entity_poly.pdbx_strand_id
1 'polypeptide(L)'
;MKSIEQQHNKGSKKTDCKWHVNLSKPKNTNFVHITFIHPDHNHELLVDNAIFAAAFRRFDISIMKEIEYAITIMVNAQAFLNDETQESYEWVLQQTLDATGSKPRVISIWILQ
;
A
#
# COMPACT_ATOMS: atom_id res chain seq x y z
N MET A 1 0.14 24.13 21.96
CA MET A 1 0.23 23.09 20.92
C MET A 1 1.69 22.99 20.49
N LYS A 2 2.30 21.80 20.48
CA LYS A 2 3.71 21.63 20.05
C LYS A 2 3.77 21.56 18.52
N SER A 3 4.85 22.05 17.91
CA SER A 3 5.03 22.00 16.46
C SER A 3 5.23 20.56 15.96
N ILE A 4 4.96 20.31 14.68
CA ILE A 4 5.09 18.99 14.03
C ILE A 4 6.53 18.46 14.19
N GLU A 5 7.54 19.31 14.00
CA GLU A 5 8.96 18.95 14.20
C GLU A 5 9.28 18.50 15.63
N GLN A 6 8.63 19.09 16.64
CA GLN A 6 8.81 18.72 18.05
C GLN A 6 8.18 17.36 18.40
N GLN A 7 7.24 16.86 17.60
CA GLN A 7 6.65 15.52 17.76
C GLN A 7 7.49 14.42 17.10
N HIS A 8 8.31 14.75 16.09
CA HIS A 8 9.20 13.81 15.41
C HIS A 8 10.37 13.37 16.30
N ASN A 9 10.78 14.22 17.24
CA ASN A 9 11.96 14.00 18.11
C ASN A 9 11.61 13.43 19.49
N LYS A 10 10.40 12.86 19.67
CA LYS A 10 10.09 12.17 20.92
C LYS A 10 10.91 10.88 20.95
N GLY A 11 11.90 10.82 21.84
CA GLY A 11 12.78 9.67 21.99
C GLY A 11 11.98 8.37 22.05
N SER A 12 12.33 7.41 21.21
CA SER A 12 11.71 6.09 21.23
C SER A 12 11.98 5.44 22.58
N LYS A 13 10.94 5.05 23.32
CA LYS A 13 11.10 4.18 24.48
C LYS A 13 11.33 2.77 23.95
N LYS A 14 12.57 2.32 23.92
CA LYS A 14 12.88 0.92 23.59
C LYS A 14 12.23 0.04 24.64
N THR A 15 11.20 -0.69 24.25
CA THR A 15 10.72 -1.85 25.00
C THR A 15 11.69 -3.00 24.72
N ASP A 16 11.95 -3.87 25.70
CA ASP A 16 12.75 -5.10 25.49
C ASP A 16 11.96 -6.16 24.69
N CYS A 17 11.06 -5.71 23.82
CA CYS A 17 10.22 -6.58 23.01
C CYS A 17 11.03 -7.11 21.84
N LYS A 18 11.07 -8.44 21.71
CA LYS A 18 11.80 -9.12 20.64
C LYS A 18 11.06 -9.11 19.31
N TRP A 19 9.80 -8.66 19.30
CA TRP A 19 9.00 -8.61 18.09
C TRP A 19 9.67 -7.75 17.01
N HIS A 20 9.88 -8.34 15.84
CA HIS A 20 10.37 -7.63 14.66
C HIS A 20 10.03 -8.38 13.38
N VAL A 21 10.02 -7.64 12.27
CA VAL A 21 9.84 -8.16 10.92
C VAL A 21 11.00 -7.66 10.06
N ASN A 22 11.68 -8.58 9.37
CA ASN A 22 12.73 -8.23 8.42
C ASN A 22 12.14 -8.18 7.01
N LEU A 23 12.28 -7.03 6.36
CA LEU A 23 11.81 -6.79 5.00
C LEU A 23 13.01 -6.64 4.05
N SER A 24 12.89 -7.18 2.84
CA SER A 24 13.88 -6.99 1.77
C SER A 24 13.20 -6.55 0.47
N LYS A 25 13.86 -5.69 -0.29
CA LYS A 25 13.42 -5.31 -1.65
C LYS A 25 14.52 -5.69 -2.66
N PRO A 26 14.46 -6.89 -3.25
CA PRO A 26 15.37 -7.31 -4.31
C PRO A 26 15.30 -6.36 -5.51
N LYS A 27 16.46 -6.08 -6.14
CA LYS A 27 16.56 -5.14 -7.27
C LYS A 27 15.76 -5.56 -8.51
N ASN A 28 15.47 -6.85 -8.65
CA ASN A 28 14.79 -7.46 -9.80
C ASN A 28 13.29 -7.66 -9.58
N THR A 29 12.73 -7.22 -8.45
CA THR A 29 11.30 -7.33 -8.18
C THR A 29 10.76 -5.99 -7.70
N ASN A 30 9.53 -5.66 -8.10
CA ASN A 30 8.84 -4.48 -7.59
C ASN A 30 8.23 -4.70 -6.19
N PHE A 31 8.36 -5.91 -5.64
CA PHE A 31 7.77 -6.30 -4.37
C PHE A 31 8.76 -6.21 -3.20
N VAL A 32 8.23 -5.87 -2.03
CA VAL A 32 8.92 -6.02 -0.75
C VAL A 32 8.57 -7.40 -0.20
N HIS A 33 9.59 -8.16 0.18
CA HIS A 33 9.46 -9.52 0.71
C HIS A 33 9.68 -9.52 2.21
N ILE A 34 8.84 -10.24 2.93
CA ILE A 34 9.11 -10.57 4.32
C ILE A 34 10.12 -11.72 4.33
N THR A 35 11.27 -11.51 4.93
CA THR A 35 12.34 -12.50 5.04
C THR A 35 12.31 -13.24 6.38
N PHE A 36 11.82 -12.58 7.42
CA PHE A 36 11.75 -13.14 8.77
C PHE A 36 10.71 -12.40 9.61
N ILE A 37 10.05 -13.13 10.51
CA ILE A 37 9.12 -12.59 11.51
C ILE A 37 9.47 -13.22 12.85
N HIS A 38 9.69 -12.40 13.88
CA HIS A 38 9.67 -12.80 15.28
C HIS A 38 8.33 -12.35 15.88
N PRO A 39 7.31 -13.22 15.99
CA PRO A 39 5.95 -12.81 16.32
C PRO A 39 5.71 -12.58 17.81
N ASP A 40 6.61 -13.05 18.68
CA ASP A 40 6.36 -13.00 20.12
C ASP A 40 6.48 -11.58 20.68
N HIS A 41 5.43 -11.18 21.39
CA HIS A 41 5.41 -9.97 22.22
C HIS A 41 5.54 -10.34 23.68
N ASN A 42 6.30 -9.56 24.44
CA ASN A 42 6.42 -9.70 25.90
C ASN A 42 5.55 -8.69 26.67
N HIS A 43 4.62 -8.05 25.98
CA HIS A 43 3.67 -7.09 26.53
C HIS A 43 2.33 -7.27 25.83
N GLU A 44 1.26 -6.83 26.48
CA GLU A 44 -0.06 -6.83 25.88
C GLU A 44 -0.11 -5.88 24.67
N LEU A 45 -0.81 -6.30 23.62
CA LEU A 45 -1.10 -5.47 22.47
C LEU A 45 -2.39 -4.71 22.75
N LEU A 46 -2.30 -3.38 22.80
CA LEU A 46 -3.49 -2.54 22.90
C LEU A 46 -4.27 -2.62 21.59
N VAL A 47 -5.44 -3.27 21.62
CA VAL A 47 -6.32 -3.48 20.46
C VAL A 47 -7.03 -2.18 20.03
N ASP A 48 -6.87 -1.09 20.79
CA ASP A 48 -7.47 0.22 20.54
C ASP A 48 -6.84 0.95 19.34
N ASN A 49 -7.02 0.36 18.16
CA ASN A 49 -6.65 0.90 16.87
C ASN A 49 -7.25 2.28 16.64
N ALA A 50 -8.35 2.67 17.31
CA ALA A 50 -8.90 4.02 17.19
C ALA A 50 -7.96 5.10 17.78
N ILE A 51 -7.29 4.80 18.90
CA ILE A 51 -6.34 5.72 19.55
C ILE A 51 -5.06 5.81 18.73
N PHE A 52 -4.58 4.67 18.23
CA PHE A 52 -3.34 4.61 17.45
C PHE A 52 -3.53 5.03 16.00
N ALA A 53 -4.64 4.73 15.32
CA ALA A 53 -4.91 5.15 13.94
C ALA A 53 -5.05 6.67 13.80
N ALA A 54 -5.55 7.36 14.83
CA ALA A 54 -5.53 8.82 14.88
C ALA A 54 -4.10 9.38 15.05
N ALA A 55 -3.20 8.62 15.69
CA ALA A 55 -1.79 8.98 15.91
C ALA A 55 -0.84 8.49 14.80
N PHE A 56 -1.20 7.43 14.08
CA PHE A 56 -0.58 7.00 12.84
C PHE A 56 -0.95 8.04 11.80
N ARG A 57 0.06 8.85 11.50
CA ARG A 57 -0.01 9.95 10.55
C ARG A 57 -0.66 9.44 9.27
N ARG A 58 -1.74 10.09 8.85
CA ARG A 58 -2.25 9.96 7.48
C ARG A 58 -1.07 10.11 6.54
N PHE A 59 -1.01 9.28 5.50
CA PHE A 59 -0.06 9.49 4.42
C PHE A 59 -0.20 10.93 3.92
N ASP A 60 0.90 11.52 3.46
CA ASP A 60 0.84 12.85 2.86
C ASP A 60 -0.22 12.89 1.77
N ILE A 61 -0.83 14.07 1.58
CA ILE A 61 -1.93 14.25 0.63
C ILE A 61 -1.54 13.78 -0.78
N SER A 62 -0.26 13.91 -1.16
CA SER A 62 0.26 13.39 -2.43
C SER A 62 0.16 11.86 -2.52
N ILE A 63 0.62 11.14 -1.50
CA ILE A 63 0.57 9.68 -1.43
C ILE A 63 -0.88 9.21 -1.35
N MET A 64 -1.73 9.89 -0.56
CA MET A 64 -3.16 9.58 -0.51
C MET A 64 -3.82 9.73 -1.87
N LYS A 65 -3.49 10.78 -2.64
CA LYS A 65 -4.00 10.96 -4.01
C LYS A 65 -3.52 9.88 -4.96
N GLU A 66 -2.28 9.44 -4.86
CA GLU A 66 -1.76 8.32 -5.67
C GLU A 66 -2.51 7.02 -5.35
N ILE A 67 -2.79 6.75 -4.07
CA ILE A 67 -3.58 5.60 -3.63
C ILE A 67 -5.01 5.68 -4.16
N GLU A 68 -5.69 6.82 -3.99
CA GLU A 68 -7.05 7.05 -4.49
C GLU A 68 -7.12 6.86 -6.01
N TYR A 69 -6.18 7.46 -6.74
CA TYR A 69 -6.10 7.36 -8.20
C TYR A 69 -5.90 5.90 -8.65
N ALA A 70 -5.02 5.14 -8.00
CA ALA A 70 -4.82 3.73 -8.30
C ALA A 70 -6.08 2.89 -8.06
N ILE A 71 -6.79 3.12 -6.95
CA ILE A 71 -8.06 2.44 -6.65
C ILE A 71 -9.13 2.78 -7.70
N THR A 72 -9.26 4.07 -8.05
CA THR A 72 -10.23 4.51 -9.06
C THR A 72 -9.96 3.90 -10.43
N ILE A 73 -8.70 3.85 -10.88
CA ILE A 73 -8.33 3.17 -12.14
C ILE A 73 -8.75 1.70 -12.10
N MET A 74 -8.43 0.99 -11.02
CA MET A 74 -8.72 -0.44 -10.90
C MET A 74 -10.23 -0.73 -10.94
N VAL A 75 -11.04 0.04 -10.21
CA VAL A 75 -12.51 -0.13 -10.19
C VAL A 75 -13.12 0.19 -11.54
N ASN A 76 -12.69 1.29 -12.18
CA ASN A 76 -13.21 1.68 -13.49
C ASN A 76 -12.80 0.68 -14.58
N ALA A 77 -11.54 0.21 -14.55
CA ALA A 77 -11.08 -0.84 -15.45
C ALA A 77 -11.91 -2.11 -15.27
N GLN A 78 -12.16 -2.55 -14.03
CA GLN A 78 -13.00 -3.73 -13.80
C GLN A 78 -14.42 -3.57 -14.37
N ALA A 79 -15.05 -2.41 -14.16
CA ALA A 79 -16.40 -2.15 -14.69
C ALA A 79 -16.44 -2.13 -16.22
N PHE A 80 -15.39 -1.62 -16.86
CA PHE A 80 -15.27 -1.49 -18.30
C PHE A 80 -14.91 -2.81 -18.98
N LEU A 81 -14.05 -3.63 -18.35
CA LEU A 81 -13.69 -4.96 -18.83
C LEU A 81 -14.84 -5.98 -18.74
N ASN A 82 -15.95 -5.64 -18.07
CA ASN A 82 -17.15 -6.49 -18.02
C ASN A 82 -17.88 -6.58 -19.38
N ASP A 83 -17.58 -5.71 -20.35
CA ASP A 83 -18.14 -5.81 -21.70
C ASP A 83 -17.38 -6.79 -22.62
N GLU A 84 -16.22 -7.28 -22.16
CA GLU A 84 -15.33 -8.24 -22.83
C GLU A 84 -14.93 -7.86 -24.27
N THR A 85 -14.92 -6.56 -24.61
CA THR A 85 -14.56 -6.11 -25.96
C THR A 85 -13.07 -5.84 -26.11
N GLN A 86 -12.54 -6.08 -27.32
CA GLN A 86 -11.15 -5.77 -27.67
C GLN A 86 -10.81 -4.29 -27.44
N GLU A 87 -11.70 -3.38 -27.84
CA GLU A 87 -11.52 -1.94 -27.63
C GLU A 87 -11.40 -1.60 -26.14
N SER A 88 -12.21 -2.27 -25.30
CA SER A 88 -12.15 -2.05 -23.86
C SER A 88 -10.83 -2.49 -23.23
N TYR A 89 -10.28 -3.63 -23.68
CA TYR A 89 -8.95 -4.08 -23.28
C TYR A 89 -7.83 -3.12 -23.74
N GLU A 90 -7.87 -2.67 -25.00
CA GLU A 90 -6.87 -1.75 -25.57
C GLU A 90 -6.85 -0.40 -24.83
N TRP A 91 -8.02 0.13 -24.51
CA TRP A 91 -8.13 1.39 -23.78
C TRP A 91 -7.57 1.27 -22.35
N VAL A 92 -7.88 0.19 -21.61
CA VAL A 92 -7.33 -0.04 -20.25
C VAL A 92 -5.81 -0.16 -20.29
N LEU A 93 -5.26 -0.85 -21.29
CA LEU A 93 -3.81 -0.96 -21.49
C LEU A 93 -3.16 0.42 -21.71
N GLN A 94 -3.79 1.26 -22.53
CA GLN A 94 -3.30 2.61 -22.79
C GLN A 94 -3.36 3.51 -21.55
N GLN A 95 -4.48 3.49 -20.81
CA GLN A 95 -4.60 4.26 -19.56
C GLN A 95 -3.57 3.82 -18.51
N THR A 96 -3.32 2.52 -18.41
CA THR A 96 -2.30 1.98 -17.48
C THR A 96 -0.89 2.43 -17.87
N LEU A 97 -0.58 2.47 -19.17
CA LEU A 97 0.68 2.97 -19.69
C LEU A 97 0.85 4.46 -19.37
N ASP A 98 -0.17 5.27 -19.64
CA ASP A 98 -0.14 6.73 -19.41
C ASP A 98 0.02 7.07 -17.92
N ALA A 99 -0.64 6.30 -17.04
CA ALA A 99 -0.58 6.49 -15.59
C ALA A 99 0.75 6.04 -14.96
N THR A 100 1.33 4.93 -15.42
CA THR A 100 2.50 4.31 -14.77
C THR A 100 3.81 4.58 -15.50
N GLY A 101 3.75 5.13 -16.71
CA GLY A 101 4.91 5.25 -17.61
C GLY A 101 5.46 3.90 -18.08
N SER A 102 4.76 2.79 -17.82
CA SER A 102 5.22 1.44 -18.13
C SER A 102 4.09 0.58 -18.68
N LYS A 103 4.36 -0.19 -19.74
CA LYS A 103 3.36 -1.12 -20.28
C LYS A 103 3.10 -2.24 -19.26
N PRO A 104 1.85 -2.48 -18.86
CA PRO A 104 1.53 -3.60 -17.98
C PRO A 104 1.91 -4.91 -18.68
N ARG A 105 2.74 -5.73 -18.01
CA ARG A 105 3.24 -7.00 -18.57
C ARG A 105 2.27 -8.17 -18.40
N VAL A 106 1.35 -8.08 -17.45
CA VAL A 106 0.30 -9.06 -17.16
C VAL A 106 -0.90 -8.31 -16.61
N ILE A 107 -2.08 -8.46 -17.22
CA ILE A 107 -3.36 -8.14 -16.60
C ILE A 107 -4.03 -9.48 -16.33
N SER A 108 -3.96 -9.97 -15.09
CA SER A 108 -4.70 -11.16 -14.66
C SER A 108 -6.09 -10.74 -14.25
N ILE A 109 -7.05 -10.83 -15.17
CA ILE A 109 -8.47 -10.64 -14.91
C ILE A 109 -8.97 -11.96 -14.30
N TRP A 110 -9.20 -11.96 -12.99
CA TRP A 110 -9.95 -13.05 -12.36
C TRP A 110 -11.43 -12.84 -12.68
N ILE A 111 -11.90 -13.46 -13.76
CA ILE A 111 -13.34 -13.56 -14.04
C ILE A 111 -13.88 -14.58 -13.03
N LEU A 112 -14.51 -14.08 -11.96
CA LEU A 112 -15.37 -14.92 -11.12
C LEU A 112 -16.64 -15.18 -11.94
N GLN A 113 -16.78 -16.41 -12.43
CA GLN A 113 -18.04 -16.95 -12.97
C GLN A 113 -19.10 -17.08 -11.87
#